data_AF-A0A445DIN0-F1
#
_entry.id   AF-A0A445DIN0-F1
#
_cell.length_a   1.000
_cell.length_b   1.000
_cell.length_c   1.000
_cell.angle_alpha   90.00
_cell.angle_beta   90.00
_cell.angle_gamma   90.00
#
_symmetry.space_group_name_H-M   'P 1'
#
loop_
_entity.id
_entity.type
_entity.pdbx_description
1 polymer ?
#
loop_
_entity_poly.entity_id
_entity_poly.type
_entity_poly.pdbx_seq_one_letter_code
_entity_poly.pdbx_strand_id
1 'polypeptide(L)'
;MTEHTCDYGLFQSLYYPCRHALATCATSSIEWGYFVDPVYTMTSVFKVYEREFLSIPDEKMWPPCYGARLKPNSAFRRKASGGPVSTQIWNEMDAIERVEKKCGLCHGEGHNRRGCSNASHSDP
;
A
#
# COMPACT_ATOMS: atom_id res chain seq x y z
N MET A 1 -19.86 -33.10 14.33
CA MET A 1 -18.65 -32.76 13.55
C MET A 1 -17.57 -33.77 13.88
N THR A 2 -17.68 -34.97 13.33
CA THR A 2 -16.64 -36.01 13.47
C THR A 2 -15.79 -36.13 12.21
N GLU A 3 -16.31 -35.64 11.07
CA GLU A 3 -15.58 -35.46 9.84
C GLU A 3 -15.37 -33.96 9.63
N HIS A 4 -14.14 -33.57 9.27
CA HIS A 4 -13.71 -32.21 8.99
C HIS A 4 -14.32 -31.68 7.67
N THR A 5 -15.64 -31.80 7.53
CA THR A 5 -16.37 -31.61 6.29
C THR A 5 -17.43 -30.53 6.51
N CYS A 6 -17.41 -29.53 5.63
CA CYS A 6 -18.48 -28.55 5.50
C CYS A 6 -18.97 -28.58 4.05
N ASP A 7 -20.29 -28.61 3.86
CA ASP A 7 -20.92 -28.60 2.53
C ASP A 7 -20.50 -27.41 1.67
N TYR A 8 -19.98 -26.35 2.31
CA TYR A 8 -19.45 -25.16 1.66
C TYR A 8 -18.05 -25.33 1.06
N GLY A 9 -17.37 -26.47 1.28
CA GLY A 9 -16.03 -26.76 0.76
C GLY A 9 -14.90 -25.88 1.30
N LEU A 10 -15.23 -24.87 2.11
CA LEU A 10 -14.30 -23.84 2.56
C LEU A 10 -13.18 -24.40 3.44
N PHE A 11 -13.50 -25.46 4.19
CA PHE A 11 -12.56 -26.14 5.06
C PHE A 11 -11.44 -26.82 4.26
N GLN A 12 -11.77 -27.45 3.14
CA GLN A 12 -10.81 -28.13 2.27
C GLN A 12 -9.92 -27.15 1.49
N SER A 13 -10.42 -25.95 1.17
CA SER A 13 -9.66 -24.95 0.40
C SER A 13 -8.76 -24.07 1.25
N LEU A 14 -9.20 -23.72 2.47
CA LEU A 14 -8.48 -22.80 3.36
C LEU A 14 -7.78 -23.50 4.51
N TYR A 15 -7.95 -24.82 4.69
CA TYR A 15 -7.35 -25.56 5.81
C TYR A 15 -7.68 -24.93 7.19
N TYR A 16 -8.83 -24.27 7.26
CA TYR A 16 -9.27 -23.47 8.41
C TYR A 16 -10.78 -23.64 8.63
N PRO A 17 -11.27 -23.63 9.90
CA PRO A 17 -12.69 -23.75 10.21
C PRO A 17 -13.55 -22.69 9.51
N CYS A 18 -14.59 -23.13 8.81
CA CYS A 18 -15.58 -22.18 8.30
C CYS A 18 -16.42 -21.58 9.44
N ARG A 19 -17.16 -20.50 9.16
CA ARG A 19 -18.04 -19.86 10.15
C ARG A 19 -19.03 -20.82 10.80
N HIS A 20 -19.54 -21.81 10.05
CA HIS A 20 -20.48 -22.79 10.57
C HIS A 20 -19.80 -23.74 11.56
N ALA A 21 -18.57 -24.17 11.26
CA ALA A 21 -17.75 -24.97 12.17
C ALA A 21 -17.40 -24.23 13.45
N LEU A 22 -17.02 -22.95 13.36
CA LEU A 22 -16.76 -22.12 14.52
C LEU A 22 -18.00 -21.93 15.39
N ALA A 23 -19.17 -21.69 14.78
CA ALA A 23 -20.43 -21.56 15.50
C ALA A 23 -20.81 -22.85 16.23
N THR A 24 -20.70 -24.02 15.57
CA THR A 24 -20.95 -25.31 16.21
C THR A 24 -19.97 -25.58 17.36
N CYS A 25 -18.68 -25.30 17.17
CA CYS A 25 -17.67 -25.43 18.22
C CYS A 25 -18.04 -24.59 19.45
N ALA A 26 -18.46 -23.33 19.25
CA ALA A 26 -18.90 -22.45 20.33
C ALA A 26 -20.14 -22.99 21.07
N THR A 27 -21.13 -23.53 20.35
CA THR A 27 -22.33 -24.11 20.96
C THR A 27 -22.08 -25.41 21.71
N SER A 28 -21.07 -26.18 21.28
CA SER A 28 -20.72 -27.48 21.86
C SER A 28 -19.57 -27.41 22.86
N SER A 29 -19.06 -26.22 23.17
CA SER A 29 -17.86 -26.02 24.00
C SER A 29 -16.65 -26.83 23.54
N ILE A 30 -16.54 -27.05 22.23
CA ILE A 30 -15.41 -27.75 21.61
C ILE A 30 -14.35 -26.71 21.27
N GLU A 31 -13.11 -27.01 21.58
CA GLU A 31 -11.98 -26.18 21.15
C GLU A 31 -11.85 -26.23 19.63
N TRP A 32 -11.99 -25.08 18.97
CA TRP A 32 -11.95 -25.00 17.51
C TRP A 32 -10.53 -25.23 16.95
N GLY A 33 -9.50 -25.11 17.78
CA GLY A 33 -8.09 -25.28 17.39
C GLY A 33 -7.78 -26.65 16.79
N TYR A 34 -8.50 -27.71 17.20
CA TYR A 34 -8.38 -29.06 16.61
C TYR A 34 -8.71 -29.10 15.11
N PHE A 35 -9.44 -28.11 14.61
CA PHE A 35 -9.86 -28.01 13.22
C PHE A 35 -8.97 -27.04 12.42
N VAL A 36 -7.91 -26.48 12.99
CA VAL A 36 -6.97 -25.60 12.28
C VAL A 36 -5.79 -26.43 11.81
N ASP A 37 -5.43 -26.31 10.54
CA ASP A 37 -4.28 -27.00 10.01
C ASP A 37 -2.95 -26.47 10.60
N PRO A 38 -1.98 -27.35 10.87
CA PRO A 38 -0.65 -26.95 11.36
C PRO A 38 0.08 -25.88 10.54
N VAL A 39 -0.27 -25.67 9.27
CA VAL A 39 0.30 -24.58 8.43
C VAL A 39 0.09 -23.20 9.04
N TYR A 40 -0.93 -23.02 9.89
CA TYR A 40 -1.23 -21.76 10.58
C TYR A 40 -0.50 -21.61 11.92
N THR A 41 0.36 -22.54 12.30
CA THR A 41 1.15 -22.43 13.53
C THR A 41 2.32 -21.46 13.37
N MET A 42 2.74 -20.85 14.49
CA MET A 42 3.95 -20.01 14.50
C MET A 42 5.19 -20.79 14.05
N THR A 43 5.27 -22.08 14.33
CA THR A 43 6.35 -22.95 13.83
C THR A 43 6.40 -22.99 12.30
N SER A 44 5.25 -23.10 11.64
CA SER A 44 5.16 -23.04 10.17
C SER A 44 5.54 -21.66 9.63
N VAL A 45 5.10 -20.59 10.27
CA VAL A 45 5.51 -19.21 9.93
C VAL A 45 7.03 -19.07 10.02
N PHE A 46 7.62 -19.46 11.15
CA PHE A 46 9.08 -19.38 11.32
C PHE A 46 9.83 -20.21 10.28
N LYS A 47 9.36 -21.41 9.93
CA LYS A 47 9.95 -22.21 8.85
C LYS A 47 9.91 -21.53 7.49
N VAL A 48 8.80 -20.85 7.16
CA VAL A 48 8.69 -20.10 5.89
C VAL A 48 9.69 -18.95 5.84
N TYR A 49 9.88 -18.26 6.97
CA TYR A 49 10.81 -17.14 7.11
C TYR A 49 12.21 -17.53 7.59
N GLU A 50 12.50 -18.82 7.78
CA GLU A 50 13.81 -19.33 8.20
C GLU A 50 14.87 -19.06 7.14
N ARG A 51 14.44 -18.99 5.87
CA ARG A 51 15.33 -18.58 4.79
C ARG A 51 15.80 -17.15 5.04
N GLU A 52 17.11 -17.01 5.21
CA GLU A 52 17.76 -15.70 5.24
C GLU A 52 17.50 -14.98 3.92
N PHE A 53 16.88 -13.80 4.02
CA PHE A 53 16.86 -12.87 2.91
C PHE A 53 18.28 -12.33 2.75
N LEU A 54 18.89 -12.61 1.59
CA LEU A 54 20.15 -11.98 1.24
C LEU A 54 19.93 -10.47 1.23
N SER A 55 20.86 -9.73 1.85
CA SER A 55 20.88 -8.27 1.73
C SER A 55 20.93 -7.91 0.25
N ILE A 56 20.13 -6.93 -0.15
CA ILE A 56 20.19 -6.41 -1.51
C ILE A 56 21.60 -5.83 -1.70
N PRO A 57 22.39 -6.32 -2.66
CA PRO A 57 23.75 -5.84 -2.85
C PRO A 57 23.75 -4.38 -3.33
N ASP A 58 24.89 -3.71 -3.30
CA ASP A 58 25.03 -2.37 -3.86
C ASP A 58 24.61 -2.35 -5.34
N GLU A 59 24.03 -1.24 -5.81
CA GLU A 59 23.53 -1.11 -7.18
C GLU A 59 24.62 -1.44 -8.23
N LYS A 60 25.90 -1.16 -7.92
CA LYS A 60 27.04 -1.46 -8.80
C LYS A 60 27.31 -2.95 -8.96
N MET A 61 26.83 -3.78 -8.04
CA MET A 61 26.97 -5.24 -8.06
C MET A 61 25.76 -5.94 -8.68
N TRP A 62 24.73 -5.19 -9.09
CA TRP A 62 23.55 -5.79 -9.69
C TRP A 62 23.89 -6.37 -11.07
N PRO A 63 23.42 -7.59 -11.38
CA PRO A 63 23.59 -8.13 -12.72
C PRO A 63 22.88 -7.22 -13.74
N PRO A 64 23.39 -7.12 -14.98
CA PRO A 64 22.70 -6.39 -16.03
C PRO A 64 21.26 -6.89 -16.16
N CYS A 65 20.29 -5.97 -16.19
CA CYS A 65 18.90 -6.35 -16.37
C CYS A 65 18.69 -6.85 -17.81
N TYR A 66 18.56 -8.17 -17.98
CA TYR A 66 18.29 -8.81 -19.28
C TYR A 66 16.80 -8.86 -19.65
N GLY A 67 15.93 -8.29 -18.80
CA GLY A 67 14.50 -8.21 -19.07
C GLY A 67 14.19 -7.17 -20.16
N ALA A 68 13.24 -7.48 -21.03
CA ALA A 68 12.65 -6.46 -21.90
C ALA A 68 12.19 -5.30 -21.01
N ARG A 69 12.56 -4.06 -21.36
CA ARG A 69 12.03 -2.88 -20.68
C ARG A 69 10.51 -2.92 -20.79
N LEU A 70 9.85 -3.32 -19.72
CA LEU A 70 8.40 -3.28 -19.60
C LEU A 70 8.01 -1.81 -19.62
N LYS A 71 7.67 -1.31 -20.80
CA LYS A 71 7.05 0.01 -20.92
C LYS A 71 5.61 -0.17 -20.47
N PRO A 72 5.14 0.58 -19.45
CA PRO A 72 3.73 0.60 -19.11
C PRO A 72 2.95 0.96 -20.38
N ASN A 73 1.90 0.17 -20.66
CA ASN A 73 1.04 0.37 -21.81
C ASN A 73 0.59 1.83 -21.87
N SER A 74 0.84 2.48 -23.02
CA SER A 74 0.53 3.90 -23.24
C SER A 74 -0.95 4.21 -23.01
N ALA A 75 -1.85 3.27 -23.28
CA ALA A 75 -3.29 3.42 -23.05
C ALA A 75 -3.66 3.54 -21.56
N PHE A 76 -2.85 2.95 -20.66
CA PHE A 76 -3.06 3.02 -19.21
C PHE A 76 -2.20 4.11 -18.55
N ARG A 77 -1.41 4.86 -19.31
CA ARG A 77 -0.68 6.00 -18.75
C ARG A 77 -1.66 7.10 -18.42
N ARG A 78 -1.58 7.63 -17.20
CA ARG A 78 -2.27 8.87 -16.85
C ARG A 78 -1.81 9.97 -17.81
N LYS A 79 -2.76 10.69 -18.40
CA LYS A 79 -2.46 11.85 -19.24
C LYS A 79 -1.72 12.89 -18.37
N ALA A 80 -0.71 13.56 -18.93
CA ALA A 80 0.02 14.61 -18.23
C ALA A 80 -0.85 15.84 -17.92
N SER A 81 -1.99 15.95 -18.60
CA SER A 81 -2.98 17.01 -18.42
C SER A 81 -3.92 16.68 -17.27
N GLY A 82 -3.81 17.46 -16.19
CA GLY A 82 -4.75 17.48 -15.08
C GLY A 82 -4.58 16.28 -14.15
N GLY A 83 -4.06 16.54 -12.95
CA GLY A 83 -4.27 15.61 -11.85
C GLY A 83 -5.77 15.38 -11.65
N PRO A 84 -6.18 14.24 -11.07
CA PRO A 84 -7.55 14.09 -10.61
C PRO A 84 -7.92 15.29 -9.75
N VAL A 85 -9.07 15.90 -10.01
CA VAL A 85 -9.61 16.91 -9.10
C VAL A 85 -9.74 16.23 -7.74
N SER A 86 -9.08 16.79 -6.73
CA SER A 86 -9.21 16.25 -5.38
C SER A 86 -10.68 16.30 -4.98
N THR A 87 -11.27 15.13 -4.73
CA THR A 87 -12.58 15.01 -4.09
C THR A 87 -12.46 14.99 -2.57
N GLN A 88 -11.27 15.24 -2.03
CA GLN A 88 -11.04 15.25 -0.59
C GLN A 88 -11.77 16.45 0.01
N ILE A 89 -12.66 16.14 0.95
CA ILE A 89 -13.30 17.14 1.82
C ILE A 89 -12.22 17.62 2.79
N TRP A 90 -11.95 18.93 2.78
CA TRP A 90 -11.00 19.55 3.70
C TRP A 90 -11.55 19.52 5.12
N ASN A 91 -10.80 18.92 6.05
CA ASN A 91 -11.12 18.92 7.48
C ASN A 91 -10.09 19.77 8.26
N GLU A 92 -10.32 19.98 9.57
CA GLU A 92 -9.40 20.75 10.44
C GLU A 92 -7.97 20.19 10.48
N MET A 93 -7.80 18.88 10.30
CA MET A 93 -6.48 18.25 10.24
C MET A 93 -5.68 18.64 8.98
N ASP A 94 -6.35 19.09 7.92
CA ASP A 94 -5.72 19.58 6.69
C ASP A 94 -5.44 21.09 6.76
N ALA A 95 -5.91 21.79 7.80
CA ALA A 95 -5.71 23.22 7.97
C ALA A 95 -4.24 23.52 8.32
N ILE A 96 -3.41 23.67 7.28
CA ILE A 96 -2.08 24.24 7.42
C ILE A 96 -2.28 25.71 7.80
N GLU A 97 -1.71 26.14 8.93
CA GLU A 97 -1.63 27.57 9.29
C GLU A 97 -1.15 28.33 8.07
N ARG A 98 -1.86 29.41 7.71
CA ARG A 98 -1.55 30.17 6.50
C ARG A 98 -0.15 30.76 6.62
N VAL A 99 0.85 30.02 6.14
CA VAL A 99 2.21 30.51 6.03
C VAL A 99 2.16 31.72 5.13
N GLU A 100 2.66 32.84 5.64
CA GLU A 100 2.73 34.08 4.89
C GLU A 100 3.47 33.82 3.58
N LYS A 101 2.74 34.00 2.46
CA LYS A 101 3.26 33.65 1.14
C LYS A 101 4.38 34.64 0.79
N LYS A 102 5.62 34.16 0.78
CA LYS A 102 6.80 34.91 0.35
C LYS A 102 6.93 34.87 -1.17
N CYS A 103 7.50 35.93 -1.73
CA CYS A 103 7.81 36.00 -3.14
C CYS A 103 8.81 34.91 -3.53
N GLY A 104 8.47 34.06 -4.50
CA GLY A 104 9.37 32.99 -4.95
C GLY A 104 10.62 33.44 -5.72
N LEU A 105 10.86 34.75 -5.86
CA LEU A 105 12.06 35.33 -6.48
C LEU A 105 12.96 36.04 -5.47
N CYS A 106 12.40 36.93 -4.64
CA CYS A 106 13.17 37.73 -3.69
C CYS A 106 12.92 37.36 -2.22
N HIS A 107 12.05 36.38 -1.96
CA HIS A 107 11.62 35.95 -0.62
C HIS A 107 11.00 37.05 0.27
N GLY A 108 10.71 38.23 -0.29
CA GLY A 108 10.01 39.30 0.40
C GLY A 108 8.54 38.96 0.64
N GLU A 109 8.01 39.49 1.74
CA GLU A 109 6.59 39.39 2.10
C GLU A 109 5.76 40.46 1.36
N GLY A 110 4.44 40.30 1.32
CA GLY A 110 3.51 41.29 0.74
C GLY A 110 3.34 41.26 -0.78
N HIS A 111 4.11 40.45 -1.52
CA HIS A 111 3.93 40.30 -2.98
C HIS A 111 4.28 38.89 -3.47
N ASN A 112 3.72 38.52 -4.62
CA ASN A 112 4.02 37.26 -5.29
C ASN A 112 5.06 37.45 -6.41
N ARG A 113 5.55 36.34 -6.99
CA ARG A 113 6.54 36.35 -8.07
C ARG A 113 6.20 37.24 -9.27
N ARG A 114 4.90 37.44 -9.58
CA ARG A 114 4.45 38.25 -10.73
C ARG A 114 4.51 39.75 -10.47
N GLY A 115 4.35 40.16 -9.21
CA GLY A 115 4.46 41.55 -8.77
C GLY A 115 5.84 41.89 -8.19
N CYS A 116 6.84 41.06 -8.44
CA CYS A 116 8.18 41.27 -7.90
C CYS A 116 8.93 42.28 -8.76
N SER A 117 9.43 43.36 -8.15
CA SER A 117 10.25 44.36 -8.84
C SER A 117 11.55 43.79 -9.40
N ASN A 118 12.00 42.62 -8.91
CA ASN A 118 13.16 41.90 -9.42
C ASN A 118 12.81 40.97 -10.59
N ALA A 119 11.55 40.92 -11.03
CA ALA A 119 11.20 40.21 -12.25
C ALA A 119 11.81 40.98 -13.42
N SER A 120 12.82 40.39 -14.06
CA SER A 120 13.34 40.90 -15.33
C SER A 120 12.17 41.02 -16.31
N HIS A 121 11.84 42.25 -16.69
CA HIS A 121 10.99 42.52 -17.84
C HIS A 121 11.69 41.95 -19.07
N SER A 122 11.38 40.71 -19.43
CA SER A 122 11.62 40.24 -20.78
C SER A 122 10.54 40.88 -21.65
N ASP A 123 10.93 41.96 -22.34
CA ASP A 123 10.15 42.54 -23.45
C ASP A 123 9.94 41.51 -24.58
N PRO A 124 8.93 41.73 -25.45
CA PRO A 124 8.34 40.71 -26.34
C PRO A 124 9.27 40.11 -27.39
#